data_AF-A0A3D0VBX4-F1
#
_entry.id   AF-A0A3D0VBX4-F1
#
_cell.length_a   1.000
_cell.length_b   1.000
_cell.length_c   1.000
_cell.angle_alpha   90.00
_cell.angle_beta   90.00
_cell.angle_gamma   90.00
#
_symmetry.space_group_name_H-M   'P 1'
#
loop_
_entity.id
_entity.type
_entity.pdbx_description
1 polymer ?
#
loop_
_entity_poly.entity_id
_entity_poly.type
_entity_poly.pdbx_seq_one_letter_code
_entity_poly.pdbx_strand_id
1 'polypeptide(L)'
;YPPVNCNGKRATPDVSLDADPASGVSVYDSTPYNGQAGWFTVGGTSVSSPMWAARSADTNAVVNASYVYGNAITFRDITAGNNGYPCLTGLDLVTGRGSWTG
;
A
#
# COMPACT_ATOMS: atom_id res chain seq x y z
N TYR A 1 9.91 -14.00 8.16
CA TYR A 1 10.65 -12.74 7.97
C TYR A 1 11.40 -12.39 9.24
N PRO A 2 12.65 -12.86 9.42
CA PRO A 2 13.45 -12.59 10.62
C PRO A 2 13.61 -11.10 10.99
N PRO A 3 13.74 -10.15 10.05
CA PRO A 3 14.00 -8.74 10.38
C PRO A 3 12.87 -8.02 11.12
N VAL A 4 11.60 -8.41 10.93
CA VAL A 4 10.44 -7.72 11.56
C VAL A 4 10.09 -8.23 12.97
N ASN A 5 10.68 -9.35 13.39
CA ASN A 5 10.58 -9.90 14.75
C ASN A 5 9.18 -9.86 15.41
N CYS A 6 8.12 -10.25 14.70
CA CYS A 6 6.75 -10.20 15.23
C CYS A 6 6.43 -11.30 16.26
N ASN A 7 7.39 -12.15 16.66
CA ASN A 7 7.22 -13.23 17.65
C ASN A 7 5.99 -14.13 17.39
N GLY A 8 5.79 -14.55 16.14
CA GLY A 8 4.67 -15.39 15.73
C GLY A 8 3.33 -14.67 15.59
N LYS A 9 3.26 -13.36 15.83
CA LYS A 9 2.07 -12.53 15.58
C LYS A 9 2.01 -12.05 14.12
N ARG A 10 0.82 -11.67 13.67
CA ARG A 10 0.61 -11.09 12.33
C ARG A 10 1.40 -9.78 12.20
N ALA A 11 2.21 -9.69 11.14
CA ALA A 11 2.87 -8.46 10.72
C ALA A 11 1.96 -7.62 9.82
N THR A 12 2.12 -6.31 9.84
CA THR A 12 1.42 -5.38 8.94
C THR A 12 2.33 -4.26 8.48
N PRO A 13 2.09 -3.70 7.28
CA PRO A 13 1.11 -4.15 6.29
C PRO A 13 1.60 -5.38 5.50
N ASP A 14 0.74 -5.99 4.67
CA ASP A 14 1.17 -7.04 3.74
C ASP A 14 1.85 -6.45 2.49
N VAL A 15 1.35 -5.31 2.02
CA VAL A 15 1.73 -4.61 0.78
C VAL A 15 1.56 -3.10 0.93
N SER A 16 2.09 -2.32 -0.01
CA SER A 16 1.99 -0.85 -0.01
C SER A 16 1.93 -0.26 -1.42
N LEU A 17 1.33 0.93 -1.54
CA LEU A 17 1.30 1.79 -2.73
C LEU A 17 1.47 3.24 -2.27
N ASP A 18 1.41 4.20 -3.19
CA ASP A 18 1.47 5.61 -2.85
C ASP A 18 0.36 6.00 -1.86
N ALA A 19 0.77 6.74 -0.84
CA ALA A 19 -0.04 7.21 0.27
C ALA A 19 0.40 8.62 0.71
N ASP A 20 1.37 9.26 0.05
CA ASP A 20 1.82 10.60 0.42
C ASP A 20 0.88 11.66 -0.19
N PRO A 21 0.24 12.54 0.61
CA PRO A 21 -0.55 13.64 0.05
C PRO A 21 0.24 14.57 -0.89
N ALA A 22 1.57 14.66 -0.74
CA ALA A 22 2.42 15.48 -1.62
C ALA A 22 2.54 14.90 -3.04
N SER A 23 2.46 13.57 -3.19
CA SER A 23 2.34 12.88 -4.49
C SER A 23 0.94 12.34 -4.75
N GLY A 24 -0.05 12.85 -4.03
CA GLY A 24 -1.41 12.31 -3.98
C GLY A 24 -2.14 12.32 -5.32
N VAL A 25 -3.30 11.65 -5.33
CA VAL A 25 -4.17 11.54 -6.51
C VAL A 25 -5.21 12.65 -6.53
N SER A 26 -5.64 13.05 -7.74
CA SER A 26 -6.74 13.99 -7.91
C SER A 26 -8.09 13.28 -7.76
N VAL A 27 -8.90 13.71 -6.79
CA VAL A 27 -10.27 13.23 -6.56
C VAL A 27 -11.23 14.40 -6.70
N TYR A 28 -12.31 14.19 -7.44
CA TYR A 28 -13.41 15.14 -7.51
C TYR A 28 -14.44 14.80 -6.44
N ASP A 29 -14.77 15.76 -5.58
CA ASP A 29 -15.89 15.66 -4.65
C ASP A 29 -16.89 16.78 -4.94
N SER A 30 -18.10 16.39 -5.36
CA SER A 30 -19.21 17.31 -5.59
C SER A 30 -19.91 17.73 -4.30
N THR A 31 -19.65 17.05 -3.18
CA THR A 31 -20.25 17.34 -1.88
C THR A 31 -19.39 18.35 -1.14
N PRO A 32 -19.92 19.54 -0.78
CA PRO A 32 -19.11 20.54 -0.09
C PRO A 32 -18.61 20.04 1.27
N TYR A 33 -17.29 20.06 1.46
CA TYR A 33 -16.64 19.84 2.74
C TYR A 33 -16.00 21.15 3.21
N ASN A 34 -16.38 21.63 4.39
CA ASN A 34 -15.95 22.94 4.91
C ASN A 34 -16.12 24.11 3.91
N GLY A 35 -17.18 24.06 3.09
CA GLY A 35 -17.48 25.08 2.09
C GLY A 35 -16.72 24.95 0.77
N GLN A 36 -15.89 23.91 0.60
CA GLN A 36 -15.16 23.64 -0.64
C GLN A 36 -15.71 22.39 -1.33
N ALA A 37 -15.89 22.46 -2.65
CA ALA A 37 -16.22 21.33 -3.54
C ALA A 37 -15.35 21.44 -4.80
N GLY A 38 -15.20 20.35 -5.54
CA GLY A 38 -14.41 20.30 -6.77
C GLY A 38 -13.26 19.30 -6.69
N TRP A 39 -12.13 19.66 -7.31
CA TRP A 39 -10.94 18.81 -7.35
C TRP A 39 -10.07 19.01 -6.12
N PHE A 40 -9.64 17.89 -5.54
CA PHE A 40 -8.73 17.84 -4.40
C PHE A 40 -7.58 16.90 -4.71
N THR A 41 -6.38 17.22 -4.22
CA THR A 41 -5.29 16.26 -4.16
C THR A 41 -5.35 15.55 -2.81
N VAL A 42 -5.49 14.23 -2.82
CA VAL A 42 -5.62 13.41 -1.61
C VAL A 42 -4.58 12.30 -1.58
N GLY A 43 -4.12 11.98 -0.37
CA GLY A 43 -3.22 10.84 -0.12
C GLY A 43 -3.77 9.92 0.97
N GLY A 44 -2.87 9.26 1.67
CA GLY A 44 -3.14 8.29 2.71
C GLY A 44 -3.32 6.86 2.18
N THR A 45 -3.22 5.89 3.08
CA THR A 45 -3.42 4.47 2.75
C THR A 45 -4.84 4.16 2.27
N SER A 46 -5.79 5.06 2.55
CA SER A 46 -7.14 5.05 1.97
C SER A 46 -7.15 5.18 0.45
N VAL A 47 -6.15 5.85 -0.15
CA VAL A 47 -5.94 5.88 -1.60
C VAL A 47 -5.28 4.58 -2.08
N SER A 48 -4.28 4.10 -1.34
CA SER A 48 -3.56 2.86 -1.67
C SER A 48 -4.48 1.62 -1.71
N SER A 49 -5.44 1.54 -0.79
CA SER A 49 -6.32 0.37 -0.62
C SER A 49 -7.17 0.04 -1.88
N PRO A 50 -7.94 0.98 -2.45
CA PRO A 50 -8.69 0.72 -3.68
C PRO A 50 -7.80 0.53 -4.91
N MET A 51 -6.59 1.11 -4.96
CA MET A 51 -5.64 0.85 -6.05
C MET A 51 -5.21 -0.62 -6.08
N TRP A 52 -4.98 -1.23 -4.91
CA TRP A 52 -4.68 -2.67 -4.82
C TRP A 52 -5.87 -3.53 -5.25
N ALA A 53 -7.09 -3.16 -4.83
CA ALA A 53 -8.31 -3.85 -5.24
C ALA A 53 -8.54 -3.76 -6.76
N ALA A 54 -8.30 -2.59 -7.36
CA ALA A 54 -8.38 -2.39 -8.81
C ALA A 54 -7.38 -3.29 -9.55
N ARG A 55 -6.16 -3.45 -9.02
CA ARG A 55 -5.16 -4.34 -9.61
C ARG A 55 -5.58 -5.82 -9.56
N SER A 56 -6.17 -6.26 -8.46
CA SER A 56 -6.76 -7.60 -8.33
C SER A 56 -7.87 -7.82 -9.36
N ALA A 57 -8.73 -6.81 -9.58
CA ALA A 57 -9.80 -6.88 -10.58
C ALA A 57 -9.26 -6.90 -12.02
N ASP A 58 -8.30 -6.03 -12.35
CA ASP A 58 -7.68 -5.92 -13.68
C ASP A 58 -6.98 -7.23 -14.10
N THR A 59 -6.26 -7.85 -13.16
CA THR A 59 -5.59 -9.14 -13.38
C THR A 59 -6.54 -10.34 -13.28
N ASN A 60 -7.82 -10.12 -12.97
CA ASN A 60 -8.82 -11.15 -12.71
C ASN A 60 -8.32 -12.24 -11.75
N ALA A 61 -7.60 -11.83 -10.70
CA ALA A 61 -6.96 -12.72 -9.75
C ALA A 61 -7.47 -12.46 -8.33
N VAL A 62 -7.80 -13.52 -7.58
CA VAL A 62 -8.12 -13.43 -6.15
C VAL A 62 -6.82 -13.27 -5.36
N VAL A 63 -6.52 -12.05 -4.96
CA VAL A 63 -5.28 -11.72 -4.22
C VAL A 63 -5.47 -11.99 -2.74
N ASN A 64 -5.29 -13.26 -2.34
CA ASN A 64 -5.27 -13.68 -0.94
C ASN A 64 -3.83 -13.72 -0.38
N ALA A 65 -3.66 -14.11 0.90
CA ALA A 65 -2.35 -14.21 1.53
C ALA A 65 -1.39 -15.14 0.76
N SER A 66 -1.84 -16.32 0.31
CA SER A 66 -0.98 -17.24 -0.46
C SER A 66 -0.51 -16.64 -1.79
N TYR A 67 -1.34 -15.80 -2.41
CA TYR A 67 -0.98 -15.08 -3.63
C TYR A 67 0.05 -13.98 -3.35
N VAL A 68 -0.18 -13.19 -2.30
CA VAL A 68 0.72 -12.11 -1.87
C VAL A 68 2.07 -12.65 -1.42
N TYR A 69 2.11 -13.76 -0.68
CA TYR A 69 3.34 -14.32 -0.08
C TYR A 69 3.99 -15.42 -0.92
N GLY A 70 3.35 -15.85 -2.01
CA GLY A 70 3.91 -16.77 -2.99
C GLY A 70 4.79 -16.06 -4.02
N ASN A 71 4.87 -16.67 -5.21
CA ASN A 71 5.71 -16.23 -6.33
C ASN A 71 4.91 -15.59 -7.48
N ALA A 72 3.62 -15.30 -7.29
CA ALA A 72 2.75 -14.77 -8.34
C ALA A 72 2.93 -13.26 -8.58
N ILE A 73 3.44 -12.53 -7.60
CA ILE A 73 3.63 -11.07 -7.64
C ILE A 73 5.11 -10.74 -7.56
N THR A 74 5.56 -9.84 -8.44
CA THR A 74 6.85 -9.16 -8.30
C THR A 74 6.63 -7.85 -7.55
N PHE A 75 7.50 -7.56 -6.58
CA PHE A 75 7.39 -6.37 -5.76
C PHE A 75 8.57 -5.42 -5.99
N ARG A 76 8.29 -4.12 -6.06
CA ARG A 76 9.26 -3.07 -5.76
C ARG A 76 9.44 -3.01 -4.25
N ASP A 77 10.57 -3.51 -3.79
CA ASP A 77 10.98 -3.46 -2.39
C ASP A 77 11.33 -2.02 -1.97
N ILE A 78 10.75 -1.53 -0.89
CA ILE A 78 10.96 -0.17 -0.39
C ILE A 78 11.87 -0.24 0.84
N THR A 79 13.14 0.08 0.65
CA THR A 79 14.16 -0.14 1.67
C THR A 79 14.61 1.13 2.40
N ALA A 80 13.90 2.25 2.21
CA ALA A 80 14.24 3.55 2.80
C ALA A 80 12.99 4.25 3.35
N GLY A 81 13.14 4.90 4.51
CA GLY A 81 12.05 5.56 5.24
C GLY A 81 11.74 4.88 6.58
N ASN A 82 10.74 5.41 7.28
CA ASN A 82 10.23 4.84 8.52
C ASN A 82 8.81 5.35 8.85
N ASN A 83 8.09 4.61 9.70
CA ASN A 83 6.82 5.01 10.32
C ASN A 83 6.86 4.88 11.86
N GLY A 84 8.06 5.00 12.45
CA GLY A 84 8.38 4.52 13.79
C GLY A 84 9.07 3.14 13.78
N TYR A 85 8.92 2.37 12.70
CA TYR A 85 9.79 1.24 12.34
C TYR A 85 10.59 1.56 11.08
N PRO A 86 11.84 1.06 10.93
CA PRO A 86 12.62 1.29 9.72
C PRO A 86 12.12 0.44 8.55
N CYS A 87 12.20 0.96 7.33
CA CYS A 87 12.13 0.13 6.13
C CYS A 87 13.35 -0.81 6.07
N LEU A 88 13.17 -2.02 5.56
CA LEU A 88 14.21 -3.06 5.50
C LEU A 88 14.23 -3.71 4.12
N THR A 89 15.24 -4.53 3.83
CA THR A 89 15.20 -5.39 2.64
C THR A 89 14.22 -6.54 2.86
N GLY A 90 13.32 -6.74 1.90
CA GLY A 90 12.24 -7.72 1.97
C GLY A 90 11.07 -7.22 2.80
N LEU A 91 10.34 -8.13 3.47
CA LEU A 91 9.18 -7.71 4.26
C LEU A 91 9.62 -6.86 5.45
N ASP A 92 8.99 -5.69 5.59
CA ASP A 92 9.14 -4.79 6.73
C ASP A 92 7.79 -4.35 7.34
N LEU A 93 7.83 -3.60 8.45
CA LEU A 93 6.64 -3.11 9.17
C LEU A 93 6.14 -1.74 8.67
N VAL A 94 6.66 -1.27 7.54
CA VAL A 94 6.34 0.04 6.96
C VAL A 94 5.55 -0.15 5.68
N THR A 95 6.05 -1.00 4.78
CA THR A 95 5.62 -1.18 3.40
C THR A 95 5.28 -2.63 3.06
N GLY A 96 5.45 -3.55 4.01
CA GLY A 96 5.14 -4.97 3.83
C GLY A 96 6.11 -5.58 2.83
N ARG A 97 5.61 -6.33 1.84
CA ARG A 97 6.44 -6.80 0.70
C ARG A 97 6.80 -5.70 -0.31
N GLY A 98 6.25 -4.49 -0.16
CA GLY A 98 6.39 -3.39 -1.12
C GLY A 98 5.21 -3.27 -2.08
N SER A 99 5.45 -2.68 -3.26
CA SER A 99 4.42 -2.39 -4.27
C SER A 99 4.46 -3.37 -5.44
N TRP A 100 3.30 -3.85 -5.91
CA TRP A 100 3.19 -4.75 -7.06
C TRP A 100 3.69 -4.05 -8.34
N THR A 101 4.65 -4.67 -9.03
CA THR A 101 5.15 -4.25 -10.34
C THR A 101 4.81 -5.24 -11.46
N GLY A 102 4.79 -4.74 -12.70
CA GLY A 102 4.35 -5.45 -13.91
C GLY A 102 2.90 -5.16 -14.20
#